data_AF-A0A067G6Y8-F1
#
_entry.id   AF-A0A067G6Y8-F1
#
_cell.length_a   1.000
_cell.length_b   1.000
_cell.length_c   1.000
_cell.angle_alpha   90.00
_cell.angle_beta   90.00
_cell.angle_gamma   90.00
#
_symmetry.space_group_name_H-M   'P 1'
#
loop_
_entity.id
_entity.type
_entity.pdbx_description
1 polymer ?
#
loop_
_entity_poly.entity_id
_entity_poly.type
_entity_poly.pdbx_seq_one_letter_code
_entity_poly.pdbx_strand_id
1 'polypeptide(L)'
;MKLLSQNPTSLSTPSFSIIIFFFLLFIYFSENGDGATQNKNESVPAVFVFGDSIADPGNNNNIKTIIKCNFPPYGRDFKGKIATGRFSNGVIPSDLIAQEFGIKELLPAYLDPNLKPQDLVTGVSFASGGAGYDPLTSKVASALSMSDQLDLFKKALETIKATAGEEATANILSKGLFMVVSGSDDIANTYLSTPFRRGQYDINSYTDLTASSALSFLQVCYI
;
A
#
# COMPACT_ATOMS: atom_id res chain seq x y z
N MET A 1 -31.41 3.51 -35.57
CA MET A 1 -30.79 2.55 -34.64
C MET A 1 -29.62 1.89 -35.36
N LYS A 2 -28.40 2.43 -35.20
CA LYS A 2 -27.16 1.95 -35.82
C LYS A 2 -26.19 1.75 -34.66
N LEU A 3 -25.91 0.49 -34.32
CA LEU A 3 -24.96 0.12 -33.27
C LEU A 3 -23.54 0.40 -33.81
N LEU A 4 -22.82 1.32 -33.18
CA LEU A 4 -21.40 1.53 -33.42
C LEU A 4 -20.64 0.49 -32.61
N SER A 5 -19.94 -0.42 -33.30
CA SER A 5 -18.93 -1.28 -32.69
C SER A 5 -17.70 -0.44 -32.34
N GLN A 6 -17.45 -0.22 -31.06
CA GLN A 6 -16.15 0.29 -30.61
C GLN A 6 -15.17 -0.89 -30.56
N ASN A 7 -14.09 -0.79 -31.35
CA ASN A 7 -12.96 -1.71 -31.26
C ASN A 7 -12.28 -1.57 -29.89
N PRO A 8 -11.86 -2.66 -29.24
CA PRO A 8 -11.08 -2.57 -28.01
C PRO A 8 -9.72 -1.94 -28.33
N THR A 9 -9.41 -0.82 -27.69
CA THR A 9 -8.05 -0.25 -27.68
C THR A 9 -7.09 -1.28 -27.09
N SER A 10 -6.19 -1.79 -27.92
CA SER A 10 -5.12 -2.67 -27.50
C SER A 10 -4.26 -1.98 -26.44
N LEU A 11 -4.20 -2.57 -25.25
CA LEU A 11 -3.23 -2.18 -24.22
C LEU A 11 -1.83 -2.40 -24.81
N SER A 12 -1.07 -1.33 -25.04
CA SER A 12 0.28 -1.44 -25.59
C SER A 12 1.15 -2.18 -24.58
N THR A 13 1.62 -3.37 -24.94
CA THR A 13 2.68 -4.06 -24.21
C THR A 13 3.88 -3.10 -24.06
N PRO A 14 4.43 -2.91 -22.86
CA PRO A 14 5.63 -2.10 -22.69
C PRO A 14 6.70 -2.60 -23.66
N SER A 15 7.36 -1.68 -24.37
CA SER A 15 8.40 -2.05 -25.33
C SER A 15 9.49 -2.85 -24.60
N PHE A 16 10.06 -3.84 -25.27
CA PHE A 16 11.12 -4.71 -24.73
C PHE A 16 12.27 -3.91 -24.08
N SER A 17 12.54 -2.71 -24.61
CA SER A 17 13.51 -1.75 -24.09
C SER A 17 13.17 -1.22 -22.68
N ILE A 18 11.89 -1.02 -22.35
CA ILE A 18 11.46 -0.57 -21.01
C ILE A 18 11.68 -1.68 -19.98
N ILE A 19 11.36 -2.93 -20.34
CA ILE A 19 11.59 -4.09 -19.47
C ILE A 19 13.08 -4.26 -19.21
N ILE A 20 13.91 -4.17 -20.26
CA ILE A 20 15.37 -4.21 -20.12
C ILE A 20 15.87 -3.07 -19.24
N PHE A 21 15.34 -1.85 -19.40
CA PHE A 21 15.75 -0.72 -18.57
C PHE A 21 15.49 -0.98 -17.08
N PHE A 22 14.29 -1.43 -16.70
CA PHE A 22 13.99 -1.76 -15.30
C PHE A 22 14.79 -2.97 -14.78
N PHE A 23 15.05 -3.96 -15.63
CA PHE A 23 15.90 -5.11 -15.27
C PHE A 23 17.36 -4.71 -15.05
N LEU A 24 17.90 -3.83 -15.89
CA LEU A 24 19.24 -3.26 -15.72
C LEU A 24 19.31 -2.33 -14.52
N LEU A 25 18.24 -1.56 -14.25
CA LEU A 25 18.14 -0.75 -13.04
C LEU A 25 18.16 -1.62 -11.78
N PHE A 26 17.43 -2.73 -11.78
CA PHE A 26 17.42 -3.71 -10.70
C PHE A 26 18.80 -4.33 -10.48
N ILE A 27 19.49 -4.76 -11.54
CA ILE A 27 20.88 -5.26 -11.46
C ILE A 27 21.81 -4.16 -10.93
N TYR A 28 21.70 -2.94 -11.45
CA TYR A 28 22.51 -1.82 -11.01
C TYR A 28 22.32 -1.51 -9.51
N PHE A 29 21.08 -1.55 -9.00
CA PHE A 29 20.81 -1.40 -7.57
C PHE A 29 21.18 -2.63 -6.74
N SER A 30 21.19 -3.83 -7.33
CA SER A 30 21.64 -5.06 -6.67
C SER A 30 23.17 -5.13 -6.56
N GLU A 31 23.91 -4.58 -7.53
CA GLU A 31 25.37 -4.60 -7.58
C GLU A 31 25.99 -3.36 -6.93
N ASN A 32 25.34 -2.20 -7.03
CA ASN A 32 25.77 -0.93 -6.40
C ASN A 32 24.91 -0.55 -5.20
N GLY A 33 24.11 -1.48 -4.70
CA GLY A 33 23.65 -1.43 -3.32
C GLY A 33 24.90 -1.54 -2.47
N ASP A 34 25.51 -0.39 -2.18
CA ASP A 34 26.52 -0.27 -1.14
C ASP A 34 25.93 -1.05 0.01
N GLY A 35 26.59 -2.15 0.39
CA GLY A 35 26.13 -2.99 1.47
C GLY A 35 26.19 -2.11 2.70
N ALA A 36 25.09 -1.38 2.95
CA ALA A 36 24.93 -0.50 4.07
C ALA A 36 25.33 -1.39 5.22
N THR A 37 26.45 -1.07 5.85
CA THR A 37 26.95 -1.80 6.99
C THR A 37 25.79 -1.81 7.96
N GLN A 38 25.07 -2.93 8.00
CA GLN A 38 23.92 -3.09 8.87
C GLN A 38 24.56 -2.90 10.23
N ASN A 39 24.30 -1.77 10.88
CA ASN A 39 24.57 -1.65 12.30
C ASN A 39 23.69 -2.74 12.91
N LYS A 40 24.26 -3.93 13.13
CA LYS A 40 23.60 -5.13 13.66
C LYS A 40 22.98 -4.91 15.05
N ASN A 41 23.02 -3.68 15.56
CA ASN A 41 22.56 -3.27 16.87
C ASN A 41 21.25 -2.45 16.82
N GLU A 42 20.72 -2.10 15.65
CA GLU A 42 19.41 -1.41 15.56
C GLU A 42 18.35 -2.32 14.94
N SER A 43 17.55 -2.93 15.81
CA SER A 43 16.36 -3.70 15.41
C SER A 43 15.23 -2.75 15.05
N VAL A 44 14.61 -2.97 13.89
CA VAL A 44 13.31 -2.36 13.56
C VAL A 44 12.25 -2.99 14.48
N PRO A 45 11.53 -2.22 15.31
CA PRO A 45 10.58 -2.78 16.28
C PRO A 45 9.18 -3.02 15.69
N ALA A 46 8.82 -2.34 14.61
CA ALA A 46 7.49 -2.42 14.00
C ALA A 46 7.53 -2.01 12.52
N VAL A 47 6.58 -2.51 11.74
CA VAL A 47 6.34 -2.11 10.35
C VAL A 47 4.90 -1.62 10.20
N PHE A 48 4.72 -0.33 9.87
CA PHE A 48 3.42 0.27 9.59
C PHE A 48 3.29 0.57 8.10
N VAL A 49 2.16 0.19 7.50
CA VAL A 49 1.99 0.23 6.04
C VAL A 49 0.74 1.01 5.67
N PHE A 50 0.88 1.90 4.69
CA PHE A 50 -0.19 2.71 4.10
C PHE A 50 -0.16 2.54 2.60
N GLY A 51 -1.29 2.78 1.94
CA GLY A 51 -1.33 2.77 0.49
C GLY A 51 -2.54 2.10 -0.12
N ASP A 52 -2.29 1.55 -1.30
CA ASP A 52 -3.28 0.96 -2.20
C ASP A 52 -3.25 -0.58 -2.19
N SER A 53 -3.76 -1.18 -3.27
CA SER A 53 -3.89 -2.63 -3.46
C SER A 53 -2.56 -3.40 -3.36
N ILE A 54 -1.43 -2.75 -3.67
CA ILE A 54 -0.10 -3.37 -3.61
C ILE A 54 0.25 -3.76 -2.17
N ALA A 55 -0.30 -3.04 -1.20
CA ALA A 55 0.08 -3.14 0.20
C ALA A 55 -1.08 -3.59 1.12
N ASP A 56 -2.27 -3.85 0.57
CA ASP A 56 -3.48 -4.25 1.31
C ASP A 56 -3.50 -5.77 1.59
N PRO A 57 -3.36 -6.20 2.86
CA PRO A 57 -3.43 -7.61 3.22
C PRO A 57 -4.87 -8.16 3.37
N GLY A 58 -5.89 -7.29 3.28
CA GLY A 58 -7.30 -7.64 3.42
C GLY A 58 -8.16 -6.64 4.19
N ASN A 59 -7.73 -5.39 4.38
CA ASN A 59 -8.57 -4.32 4.97
C ASN A 59 -9.87 -4.15 4.18
N ASN A 60 -9.79 -4.24 2.85
CA ASN A 60 -10.95 -4.11 1.99
C ASN A 60 -12.04 -5.18 2.24
N ASN A 61 -11.70 -6.32 2.84
CA ASN A 61 -12.68 -7.34 3.19
C ASN A 61 -13.72 -6.84 4.19
N ASN A 62 -13.33 -5.90 5.05
CA ASN A 62 -14.12 -5.43 6.19
C ASN A 62 -14.74 -4.04 5.96
N ILE A 63 -14.76 -3.57 4.71
CA ILE A 63 -15.46 -2.34 4.30
C ILE A 63 -16.42 -2.61 3.12
N LYS A 64 -17.33 -1.66 2.90
CA LYS A 64 -18.31 -1.71 1.81
C LYS A 64 -17.71 -1.22 0.48
N THR A 65 -16.83 -2.03 -0.09
CA THR A 65 -16.26 -1.85 -1.44
C THR A 65 -16.46 -3.09 -2.31
N ILE A 66 -16.42 -2.92 -3.63
CA ILE A 66 -16.32 -4.01 -4.61
C ILE A 66 -14.85 -4.42 -4.87
N ILE A 67 -13.88 -3.59 -4.46
CA ILE A 67 -12.46 -3.81 -4.69
C ILE A 67 -11.94 -4.79 -3.63
N LYS A 68 -12.08 -6.09 -3.89
CA LYS A 68 -11.70 -7.16 -2.95
C LYS A 68 -10.93 -8.26 -3.68
N CYS A 69 -10.10 -8.98 -2.94
CA CYS A 69 -9.35 -10.15 -3.42
C CYS A 69 -9.48 -11.34 -2.46
N ASN A 70 -10.66 -11.49 -1.83
CA ASN A 70 -10.99 -12.59 -0.91
C ASN A 70 -11.75 -13.73 -1.61
N PHE A 71 -11.43 -13.98 -2.88
CA PHE A 71 -12.01 -15.03 -3.70
C PHE A 71 -10.95 -15.62 -4.65
N PRO A 72 -11.15 -16.83 -5.23
CA PRO A 72 -10.22 -17.39 -6.21
C PRO A 72 -10.09 -16.53 -7.48
N PRO A 73 -8.92 -16.40 -8.12
CA PRO A 73 -7.72 -17.21 -7.91
C PRO A 73 -6.74 -16.67 -6.85
N TYR A 74 -7.06 -15.58 -6.15
CA TYR A 74 -6.19 -15.00 -5.14
C TYR A 74 -5.88 -15.98 -4.00
N GLY A 75 -4.68 -15.88 -3.43
CA GLY A 75 -4.23 -16.78 -2.36
C GLY A 75 -3.93 -18.23 -2.76
N ARG A 76 -3.85 -18.55 -4.06
CA ARG A 76 -3.55 -19.91 -4.56
C ARG A 76 -2.23 -20.49 -4.03
N ASP A 77 -1.25 -19.64 -3.79
CA ASP A 77 0.09 -20.03 -3.38
C ASP A 77 0.25 -20.05 -1.84
N PHE A 78 -0.78 -19.64 -1.08
CA PHE A 78 -0.84 -19.87 0.36
C PHE A 78 -1.16 -21.31 0.71
N LYS A 79 -0.69 -21.74 1.90
CA LYS A 79 -1.09 -23.02 2.49
C LYS A 79 -2.62 -23.05 2.65
N GLY A 80 -3.27 -24.05 2.07
CA GLY A 80 -4.73 -24.17 2.06
C GLY A 80 -5.43 -23.39 0.95
N LYS A 81 -4.71 -22.68 0.07
CA LYS A 81 -5.25 -21.93 -1.08
C LYS A 81 -6.31 -20.91 -0.67
N ILE A 82 -6.06 -20.19 0.43
CA ILE A 82 -7.01 -19.26 1.07
C ILE A 82 -6.80 -17.85 0.53
N ALA A 83 -7.84 -17.26 -0.04
CA ALA A 83 -7.85 -15.87 -0.45
C ALA A 83 -8.00 -14.95 0.78
N THR A 84 -6.91 -14.30 1.20
CA THR A 84 -6.92 -13.45 2.41
C THR A 84 -7.44 -12.04 2.16
N GLY A 85 -7.62 -11.63 0.90
CA GLY A 85 -7.83 -10.22 0.53
C GLY A 85 -6.57 -9.54 -0.03
N ARG A 86 -5.40 -10.19 0.02
CA ARG A 86 -4.19 -9.76 -0.70
C ARG A 86 -4.44 -9.78 -2.20
N PHE A 87 -4.02 -8.73 -2.90
CA PHE A 87 -4.10 -8.60 -4.36
C PHE A 87 -3.00 -9.43 -5.06
N SER A 88 -2.80 -10.67 -4.61
CA SER A 88 -1.73 -11.57 -5.02
C SER A 88 -2.17 -13.04 -4.87
N ASN A 89 -1.43 -13.95 -5.49
CA ASN A 89 -1.61 -15.39 -5.23
C ASN A 89 -0.99 -15.81 -3.88
N GLY A 90 -0.16 -14.98 -3.26
CA GLY A 90 0.48 -15.27 -1.98
C GLY A 90 0.81 -13.99 -1.23
N VAL A 91 2.03 -13.92 -0.71
CA VAL A 91 2.55 -12.75 0.02
C VAL A 91 2.60 -11.49 -0.86
N ILE A 92 2.51 -10.32 -0.22
CA ILE A 92 2.65 -9.00 -0.84
C ILE A 92 3.94 -8.32 -0.38
N PRO A 93 4.42 -7.24 -1.03
CA PRO A 93 5.68 -6.60 -0.67
C PRO A 93 5.84 -6.22 0.81
N SER A 94 4.75 -5.80 1.47
CA SER A 94 4.76 -5.50 2.91
C SER A 94 5.01 -6.73 3.79
N ASP A 95 4.57 -7.91 3.38
CA ASP A 95 4.90 -9.16 4.09
C ASP A 95 6.38 -9.49 3.96
N LEU A 96 6.95 -9.36 2.75
CA LEU A 96 8.37 -9.64 2.51
C LEU A 96 9.27 -8.73 3.35
N ILE A 97 8.92 -7.45 3.46
CA ILE A 97 9.62 -6.50 4.32
C ILE A 97 9.51 -6.91 5.79
N ALA A 98 8.31 -7.24 6.26
CA ALA A 98 8.12 -7.68 7.64
C ALA A 98 8.88 -8.97 7.97
N GLN A 99 8.97 -9.90 7.00
CA GLN A 99 9.75 -11.14 7.12
C GLN A 99 11.26 -10.85 7.21
N GLU A 100 11.79 -9.98 6.36
CA GLU A 100 13.21 -9.62 6.32
C GLU A 100 13.68 -9.01 7.66
N PHE A 101 12.83 -8.20 8.30
CA PHE A 101 13.12 -7.66 9.63
C PHE A 101 12.78 -8.61 10.79
N GLY A 102 12.33 -9.84 10.52
CA GLY A 102 11.96 -10.81 11.54
C GLY A 102 10.75 -10.41 12.39
N ILE A 103 9.90 -9.51 11.88
CA ILE A 103 8.77 -8.92 12.60
C ILE A 103 7.56 -9.86 12.59
N LYS A 104 7.14 -10.29 11.40
CA LYS A 104 5.99 -11.18 11.18
C LYS A 104 6.15 -11.95 9.87
N GLU A 105 5.64 -13.17 9.83
CA GLU A 105 5.53 -13.92 8.56
C GLU A 105 4.50 -13.25 7.61
N LEU A 106 3.38 -12.79 8.15
CA LEU A 106 2.37 -12.05 7.41
C LEU A 106 1.99 -10.80 8.20
N LEU A 107 2.00 -9.65 7.53
CA LEU A 107 1.55 -8.41 8.13
C LEU A 107 0.01 -8.38 8.12
N PRO A 108 -0.67 -8.21 9.26
CA PRO A 108 -2.12 -8.29 9.29
C PRO A 108 -2.78 -6.98 8.82
N ALA A 109 -4.03 -7.10 8.39
CA ALA A 109 -4.91 -5.97 8.13
C ALA A 109 -5.34 -5.34 9.45
N TYR A 110 -5.29 -4.00 9.57
CA TYR A 110 -5.82 -3.30 10.75
C TYR A 110 -7.31 -3.61 10.99
N LEU A 111 -8.09 -3.80 9.92
CA LEU A 111 -9.52 -4.09 10.02
C LEU A 111 -9.86 -5.59 10.15
N ASP A 112 -8.88 -6.47 10.35
CA ASP A 112 -9.16 -7.88 10.63
C ASP A 112 -9.93 -8.02 11.96
N PRO A 113 -11.13 -8.63 11.99
CA PRO A 113 -11.90 -8.81 13.22
C PRO A 113 -11.19 -9.68 14.28
N ASN A 114 -10.16 -10.43 13.91
CA ASN A 114 -9.38 -11.26 14.81
C ASN A 114 -8.08 -10.59 15.29
N LEU A 115 -7.82 -9.34 14.87
CA LEU A 115 -6.63 -8.59 15.24
C LEU A 115 -6.60 -8.34 16.76
N LYS A 116 -5.46 -8.62 17.38
CA LYS A 116 -5.27 -8.42 18.83
C LYS A 116 -4.48 -7.14 19.08
N PRO A 117 -4.65 -6.49 20.25
CA PRO A 117 -3.85 -5.33 20.62
C PRO A 117 -2.34 -5.55 20.55
N GLN A 118 -1.87 -6.77 20.86
CA GLN A 118 -0.45 -7.13 20.80
C GLN A 118 0.08 -7.16 19.36
N ASP A 119 -0.76 -7.45 18.36
CA ASP A 119 -0.35 -7.46 16.95
C ASP A 119 0.01 -6.04 16.47
N LEU A 120 -0.64 -5.02 17.05
CA LEU A 120 -0.38 -3.61 16.73
C LEU A 120 1.01 -3.15 17.18
N VAL A 121 1.54 -3.71 18.28
CA VAL A 121 2.82 -3.31 18.87
C VAL A 121 3.98 -3.51 17.89
N THR A 122 3.92 -4.55 17.06
CA THR A 122 4.91 -4.82 16.02
C THR A 122 4.45 -4.40 14.62
N GLY A 123 3.37 -3.63 14.52
CA GLY A 123 2.91 -2.97 13.30
C GLY A 123 1.96 -3.78 12.41
N VAL A 124 1.17 -3.06 11.60
CA VAL A 124 0.10 -3.59 10.74
C VAL A 124 -0.01 -2.78 9.45
N SER A 125 -0.82 -3.26 8.50
CA SER A 125 -1.18 -2.47 7.31
C SER A 125 -2.55 -1.80 7.46
N PHE A 126 -2.57 -0.51 7.13
CA PHE A 126 -3.75 0.33 6.96
C PHE A 126 -4.12 0.51 5.48
N ALA A 127 -3.31 -0.02 4.55
CA ALA A 127 -3.52 0.12 3.12
C ALA A 127 -4.87 -0.44 2.67
N SER A 128 -5.44 0.13 1.61
CA SER A 128 -6.76 -0.19 1.10
C SER A 128 -6.75 -0.19 -0.42
N GLY A 129 -7.12 -1.31 -1.04
CA GLY A 129 -7.20 -1.41 -2.50
C GLY A 129 -8.10 -0.33 -3.11
N GLY A 130 -7.62 0.37 -4.13
CA GLY A 130 -8.32 1.50 -4.75
C GLY A 130 -8.09 2.85 -4.07
N ALA A 131 -7.18 2.93 -3.10
CA ALA A 131 -6.77 4.18 -2.48
C ALA A 131 -5.83 4.98 -3.38
N GLY A 132 -5.87 6.30 -3.23
CA GLY A 132 -4.99 7.24 -3.93
C GLY A 132 -4.81 8.53 -3.14
N TYR A 133 -3.80 9.31 -3.51
CA TYR A 133 -3.55 10.63 -2.94
C TYR A 133 -4.63 11.63 -3.31
N ASP A 134 -5.23 11.51 -4.49
CA ASP A 134 -6.44 12.25 -4.84
C ASP A 134 -7.64 11.63 -4.08
N PRO A 135 -8.32 12.39 -3.20
CA PRO A 135 -9.47 11.87 -2.47
C PRO A 135 -10.59 11.33 -3.37
N LEU A 136 -10.67 11.81 -4.62
CA LEU A 136 -11.64 11.30 -5.60
C LEU A 136 -11.39 9.83 -5.94
N THR A 137 -10.13 9.40 -6.02
CA THR A 137 -9.73 8.02 -6.34
C THR A 137 -10.39 7.04 -5.37
N SER A 138 -10.13 7.26 -4.08
CA SER A 138 -10.67 6.42 -3.00
C SER A 138 -12.20 6.50 -2.93
N LYS A 139 -12.77 7.69 -3.18
CA LYS A 139 -14.22 7.90 -3.17
C LYS A 139 -14.93 7.09 -4.26
N VAL A 140 -14.40 7.05 -5.48
CA VAL A 140 -14.98 6.27 -6.59
C VAL A 140 -14.89 4.77 -6.28
N ALA A 141 -13.78 4.32 -5.70
CA ALA A 141 -13.57 2.92 -5.32
C ALA A 141 -14.32 2.50 -4.04
N SER A 142 -14.93 3.44 -3.30
CA SER A 142 -15.42 3.21 -1.92
C SER A 142 -14.34 2.59 -1.02
N ALA A 143 -13.09 2.96 -1.23
CA ALA A 143 -11.91 2.52 -0.48
C ALA A 143 -11.60 3.48 0.67
N LEU A 144 -10.72 3.07 1.60
CA LEU A 144 -10.21 3.99 2.62
C LEU A 144 -9.28 5.00 1.95
N SER A 145 -9.57 6.29 2.11
CA SER A 145 -8.67 7.34 1.65
C SER A 145 -7.37 7.36 2.44
N MET A 146 -6.31 7.98 1.91
CA MET A 146 -5.07 8.16 2.67
C MET A 146 -5.31 8.86 4.04
N SER A 147 -6.28 9.77 4.13
CA SER A 147 -6.68 10.38 5.40
C SER A 147 -7.32 9.38 6.35
N ASP A 148 -8.22 8.52 5.87
CA ASP A 148 -8.83 7.48 6.70
C ASP A 148 -7.75 6.54 7.25
N GLN A 149 -6.75 6.18 6.43
CA GLN A 149 -5.64 5.33 6.86
C GLN A 149 -4.81 5.98 7.97
N LEU A 150 -4.55 7.29 7.90
CA LEU A 150 -3.90 8.04 8.99
C LEU A 150 -4.75 8.06 10.27
N ASP A 151 -6.07 8.20 10.14
CA ASP A 151 -6.95 8.18 11.31
C ASP A 151 -7.02 6.80 11.97
N LEU A 152 -6.95 5.72 11.19
CA LEU A 152 -6.79 4.36 11.72
C LEU A 152 -5.43 4.20 12.43
N PHE A 153 -4.35 4.76 11.87
CA PHE A 153 -3.05 4.73 12.52
C PHE A 153 -3.04 5.48 13.85
N LYS A 154 -3.65 6.67 13.95
CA LYS A 154 -3.79 7.39 15.23
C LYS A 154 -4.49 6.55 16.30
N LYS A 155 -5.58 5.85 15.93
CA LYS A 155 -6.28 4.92 16.84
C LYS A 155 -5.42 3.72 17.23
N ALA A 156 -4.62 3.20 16.28
CA ALA A 156 -3.66 2.15 16.57
C ALA A 156 -2.61 2.62 17.58
N LEU A 157 -2.10 3.85 17.45
CA LEU A 157 -1.13 4.44 18.40
C LEU A 157 -1.68 4.54 19.82
N GLU A 158 -2.95 4.93 19.99
CA GLU A 158 -3.61 4.93 21.30
C GLU A 158 -3.61 3.53 21.92
N THR A 159 -3.90 2.50 21.10
CA THR A 159 -3.92 1.11 21.54
C THR A 159 -2.52 0.58 21.85
N ILE A 160 -1.50 0.94 21.04
CA ILE A 160 -0.10 0.60 21.28
C ILE A 160 0.37 1.23 22.58
N LYS A 161 0.05 2.51 22.81
CA LYS A 161 0.38 3.22 24.05
C LYS A 161 -0.23 2.55 25.26
N ALA A 162 -1.50 2.14 25.19
CA ALA A 162 -2.17 1.42 26.26
C ALA A 162 -1.61 0.00 26.49
N THR A 163 -1.08 -0.65 25.44
CA THR A 163 -0.61 -2.05 25.49
C THR A 163 0.85 -2.17 25.90
N ALA A 164 1.72 -1.29 25.39
CA ALA A 164 3.17 -1.38 25.53
C ALA A 164 3.77 -0.28 26.43
N GLY A 165 2.99 0.76 26.77
CA GLY A 165 3.46 1.90 27.54
C GLY A 165 4.13 2.99 26.68
N GLU A 166 4.36 4.15 27.28
CA GLU A 166 4.85 5.34 26.57
C GLU A 166 6.27 5.17 26.02
N GLU A 167 7.17 4.59 26.81
CA GLU A 167 8.58 4.40 26.42
C GLU A 167 8.70 3.46 25.21
N ALA A 168 8.00 2.32 25.24
CA ALA A 168 8.00 1.39 24.13
C ALA A 168 7.37 2.01 22.88
N THR A 169 6.30 2.81 23.04
CA THR A 169 5.65 3.52 21.93
C THR A 169 6.61 4.54 21.29
N ALA A 170 7.35 5.30 22.09
CA ALA A 170 8.35 6.24 21.59
C ALA A 170 9.49 5.53 20.84
N ASN A 171 9.95 4.38 21.33
CA ASN A 171 10.92 3.56 20.62
C ASN A 171 10.35 2.99 19.30
N ILE A 172 9.08 2.57 19.28
CA ILE A 172 8.39 2.11 18.07
C ILE A 172 8.29 3.23 17.03
N LEU A 173 7.93 4.45 17.42
CA LEU A 173 7.81 5.58 16.50
C LEU A 173 9.17 6.04 15.97
N SER A 174 10.20 6.07 16.82
CA SER A 174 11.54 6.54 16.43
C SER A 174 12.33 5.56 15.55
N LYS A 175 12.09 4.25 15.69
CA LYS A 175 12.84 3.21 14.97
C LYS A 175 11.98 2.35 14.03
N GLY A 176 10.66 2.53 14.07
CA GLY A 176 9.71 1.80 13.24
C GLY A 176 9.88 2.11 11.76
N LEU A 177 9.57 1.12 10.93
CA LEU A 177 9.56 1.29 9.49
C LEU A 177 8.16 1.69 9.02
N PHE A 178 8.09 2.75 8.23
CA PHE A 178 6.86 3.22 7.60
C PHE A 178 6.94 3.03 6.09
N MET A 179 6.04 2.23 5.54
CA MET A 179 5.94 1.99 4.10
C MET A 179 4.69 2.67 3.56
N VAL A 180 4.83 3.41 2.46
CA VAL A 180 3.72 4.07 1.76
C VAL A 180 3.78 3.70 0.29
N VAL A 181 2.72 3.10 -0.24
CA VAL A 181 2.61 2.75 -1.66
C VAL A 181 1.28 3.25 -2.21
N SER A 182 1.30 4.39 -2.90
CA SER A 182 0.10 5.01 -3.45
C SER A 182 0.45 5.89 -4.65
N GLY A 183 -0.54 6.33 -5.42
CA GLY A 183 -0.36 7.15 -6.63
C GLY A 183 -0.69 6.42 -7.93
N SER A 184 -0.56 5.09 -7.95
CA SER A 184 -0.81 4.28 -9.14
C SER A 184 -2.26 4.38 -9.60
N ASP A 185 -3.20 4.26 -8.66
CA ASP A 185 -4.64 4.36 -8.90
C ASP A 185 -5.08 5.78 -9.27
N ASP A 186 -4.38 6.83 -8.80
CA ASP A 186 -4.67 8.21 -9.18
C ASP A 186 -4.46 8.41 -10.69
N ILE A 187 -3.33 7.94 -11.21
CA ILE A 187 -3.02 8.05 -12.63
C ILE A 187 -3.88 7.09 -13.46
N ALA A 188 -3.86 5.80 -13.12
CA ALA A 188 -4.48 4.76 -13.93
C ALA A 188 -6.01 4.83 -13.90
N ASN A 189 -6.60 4.91 -12.70
CA ASN A 189 -8.04 4.81 -12.54
C ASN A 189 -8.69 6.19 -12.60
N THR A 190 -8.17 7.18 -11.88
CA THR A 190 -8.83 8.48 -11.79
C THR A 190 -8.53 9.36 -13.01
N TYR A 191 -7.26 9.57 -13.37
CA TYR A 191 -6.90 10.49 -14.45
C TYR A 191 -7.17 9.90 -15.84
N LEU A 192 -6.65 8.70 -16.13
CA LEU A 192 -6.71 8.10 -17.45
C LEU A 192 -8.06 7.43 -17.73
N SER A 193 -8.57 6.63 -16.79
CA SER A 193 -9.76 5.79 -17.02
C SER A 193 -11.09 6.52 -16.81
N THR A 194 -11.12 7.68 -16.15
CA THR A 194 -12.35 8.49 -15.99
C THR A 194 -12.21 9.86 -16.66
N PRO A 195 -13.32 10.57 -16.91
CA PRO A 195 -13.27 11.96 -17.39
C PRO A 195 -13.14 12.99 -16.25
N PHE A 196 -13.17 12.58 -14.97
CA PHE A 196 -13.39 13.49 -13.84
C PHE A 196 -12.29 14.54 -13.65
N ARG A 197 -11.03 14.19 -13.95
CA ARG A 197 -9.88 15.08 -13.73
C ARG A 197 -9.29 15.71 -14.99
N ARG A 198 -9.50 15.12 -16.17
CA ARG A 198 -8.93 15.61 -17.45
C ARG A 198 -9.44 16.98 -17.89
N GLY A 199 -10.61 17.41 -17.44
CA GLY A 199 -11.12 18.77 -17.67
C GLY A 199 -10.59 19.83 -16.69
N GLN A 200 -9.94 19.40 -15.60
CA GLN A 200 -9.43 20.26 -14.53
C GLN A 200 -7.91 20.36 -14.54
N TYR A 201 -7.23 19.29 -14.95
CA TYR A 201 -5.78 19.16 -14.94
C TYR A 201 -5.29 18.56 -16.25
N ASP A 202 -4.20 19.11 -16.78
CA ASP A 202 -3.33 18.34 -17.69
C ASP A 202 -2.52 17.32 -16.88
N ILE A 203 -1.79 16.43 -17.57
CA ILE A 203 -1.08 15.34 -16.88
C ILE A 203 -0.01 15.86 -15.94
N ASN A 204 0.69 16.94 -16.31
CA ASN A 204 1.78 17.51 -15.51
C ASN A 204 1.25 18.12 -14.21
N SER A 205 0.21 18.96 -14.30
CA SER A 205 -0.43 19.56 -13.13
C SER A 205 -1.13 18.53 -12.24
N TYR A 206 -1.63 17.43 -12.81
CA TYR A 206 -2.16 16.33 -12.01
C TYR A 206 -1.05 15.56 -11.28
N THR A 207 0.09 15.29 -11.93
CA THR A 207 1.23 14.67 -11.24
C THR A 207 1.78 15.57 -10.13
N ASP A 208 1.84 16.89 -10.34
CA ASP A 208 2.25 17.85 -9.31
C ASP A 208 1.32 17.83 -8.09
N LEU A 209 -0.01 17.71 -8.33
CA LEU A 209 -0.99 17.52 -7.27
C LEU A 209 -0.69 16.25 -6.47
N THR A 210 -0.53 15.10 -7.14
CA THR A 210 -0.27 13.82 -6.46
C THR A 210 1.05 13.83 -5.69
N ALA A 211 2.11 14.43 -6.25
CA ALA A 211 3.41 14.56 -5.58
C ALA A 211 3.34 15.48 -4.35
N SER A 212 2.60 16.59 -4.45
CA SER A 212 2.36 17.50 -3.33
C SER A 212 1.59 16.81 -2.20
N SER A 213 0.54 16.06 -2.55
CA SER A 213 -0.23 15.27 -1.59
C SER A 213 0.60 14.16 -0.93
N ALA A 214 1.50 13.52 -1.69
CA ALA A 214 2.45 12.54 -1.13
C ALA A 214 3.39 13.18 -0.11
N LEU A 215 3.95 14.37 -0.41
CA LEU A 215 4.79 15.10 0.52
C LEU A 215 4.02 15.49 1.80
N SER A 216 2.79 16.00 1.66
CA SER A 216 1.94 16.32 2.81
C SER A 216 1.64 15.09 3.67
N PHE A 217 1.41 13.92 3.05
CA PHE A 217 1.19 12.69 3.77
C PHE A 217 2.41 12.28 4.61
N LEU A 218 3.61 12.31 4.01
CA LEU A 218 4.84 11.95 4.70
C LEU A 218 5.16 12.88 5.87
N GLN A 219 4.87 14.17 5.76
CA GLN A 219 5.03 15.13 6.87
C GLN A 219 4.21 14.75 8.11
N VAL A 220 3.06 14.09 7.94
CA VAL A 220 2.25 13.58 9.06
C VAL A 220 2.83 12.30 9.66
N CYS A 221 3.68 11.56 8.94
CA CYS A 221 4.36 10.37 9.46
C CYS A 221 5.64 10.68 10.26
N TYR A 222 6.18 11.90 10.18
CA TYR A 222 7.39 12.35 10.91
C TYR A 222 7.08 13.06 12.25
N ILE A 223 6.02 12.66 12.97
CA ILE A 223 5.65 13.24 14.28
C ILE A 223 6.43 12.59 15.42
#